data_AF-A0A353C847-F1
#
_entry.id   AF-A0A353C847-F1
#
_cell.length_a   1.000
_cell.length_b   1.000
_cell.length_c   1.000
_cell.angle_alpha   90.00
_cell.angle_beta   90.00
_cell.angle_gamma   90.00
#
_symmetry.space_group_name_H-M   'P 1'
#
loop_
_entity.id
_entity.type
_entity.pdbx_description
1 polymer ?
#
loop_
_entity_poly.entity_id
_entity_poly.type
_entity_poly.pdbx_seq_one_letter_code
_entity_poly.pdbx_strand_id
1 'polypeptide(L)'
;MSLTVVGSVAFDALESPFGKRDRVLGGAATHFGLSASFFTEVNAVGVVGGDFTDAEWEAFRRHHINTADIEVVPDGKTFFWSGRYDYDMNTAHTLDTQLNVFETFDPKLSDRSKGAKLLFLANILPMLQKGVREQCPDARFVAMDTMNFWISSMKDAVIETIKVVDCIIINDAEARQLTDEPSIYKAARAIM
;
A
#
# COMPACT_ATOMS: atom_id res chain seq x y z
N MET A 1 -17.99 -2.52 -12.78
CA MET A 1 -17.45 -3.20 -11.57
C MET A 1 -16.55 -2.18 -10.89
N SER A 2 -16.47 -2.16 -9.56
CA SER A 2 -15.63 -1.19 -8.83
C SER A 2 -14.61 -1.93 -7.97
N LEU A 3 -13.48 -1.26 -7.74
CA LEU A 3 -12.39 -1.73 -6.91
C LEU A 3 -12.17 -0.75 -5.75
N THR A 4 -11.96 -1.29 -4.55
CA THR A 4 -11.48 -0.50 -3.41
C THR A 4 -10.02 -0.85 -3.15
N VAL A 5 -9.18 0.17 -2.98
CA VAL A 5 -7.79 0.02 -2.54
C VAL A 5 -7.60 0.74 -1.22
N VAL A 6 -7.00 0.06 -0.25
CA VAL A 6 -6.45 0.68 0.96
C VAL A 6 -4.93 0.57 0.91
N GLY A 7 -4.23 1.62 1.31
CA GLY A 7 -2.76 1.63 1.26
C GLY A 7 -2.18 2.96 1.67
N SER A 8 -0.86 3.06 1.58
CA SER A 8 -0.15 4.30 1.82
C SER A 8 -0.44 5.30 0.71
N VAL A 9 -0.77 6.53 1.10
CA VAL A 9 -0.72 7.73 0.26
C VAL A 9 0.36 8.60 0.88
N ALA A 10 1.46 8.80 0.16
CA ALA A 10 2.73 9.18 0.77
C ALA A 10 3.48 10.24 -0.02
N PHE A 11 4.51 10.77 0.62
CA PHE A 11 5.63 11.39 -0.06
C PHE A 11 6.86 10.50 0.02
N ASP A 12 7.53 10.32 -1.11
CA ASP A 12 8.76 9.54 -1.18
C ASP A 12 9.96 10.46 -1.47
N ALA A 13 11.08 10.20 -0.83
CA ALA A 13 12.40 10.66 -1.24
C ALA A 13 13.13 9.50 -1.93
N LEU A 14 13.59 9.71 -3.16
CA LEU A 14 14.21 8.69 -3.98
C LEU A 14 15.62 9.10 -4.37
N GLU A 15 16.59 8.24 -4.09
CA GLU A 15 17.97 8.39 -4.51
C GLU A 15 18.38 7.22 -5.41
N SER A 16 19.09 7.53 -6.48
CA SER A 16 19.73 6.55 -7.36
C SER A 16 21.14 7.04 -7.70
N PRO A 17 22.00 6.19 -8.30
CA PRO A 17 23.31 6.64 -8.78
C PRO A 17 23.24 7.76 -9.84
N PHE A 18 22.05 8.01 -10.40
CA PHE A 18 21.83 8.95 -11.51
C PHE A 18 21.12 10.23 -11.10
N GLY A 19 20.69 10.35 -9.84
CA GLY A 19 20.01 11.53 -9.34
C GLY A 19 19.13 11.28 -8.13
N LYS A 20 18.63 12.38 -7.56
CA LYS A 20 17.83 12.38 -6.34
C LYS A 20 16.60 13.27 -6.49
N ARG A 21 15.50 12.85 -5.84
CA ARG A 21 14.30 13.65 -5.59
C ARG A 21 13.94 13.53 -4.12
N ASP A 22 13.82 14.67 -3.42
CA ASP A 22 13.57 14.65 -1.98
C ASP A 22 12.10 14.55 -1.59
N ARG A 23 11.19 14.80 -2.55
CA ARG A 23 9.75 14.74 -2.31
C ARG A 23 9.01 14.52 -3.62
N VAL A 24 8.43 13.34 -3.78
CA VAL A 24 7.52 13.00 -4.88
C VAL A 24 6.25 12.37 -4.32
N LEU A 25 5.13 12.55 -5.02
CA LEU A 25 3.91 11.81 -4.69
C LEU A 25 4.18 10.31 -4.83
N GLY A 26 3.88 9.58 -3.77
CA GLY A 26 4.22 8.17 -3.61
C GLY A 26 3.13 7.39 -2.90
N GLY A 27 3.54 6.23 -2.37
CA GLY A 27 2.66 5.34 -1.64
C GLY A 27 1.98 4.28 -2.50
N ALA A 28 1.70 3.14 -1.87
CA ALA A 28 1.23 1.93 -2.53
C ALA A 28 -0.20 2.08 -3.06
N ALA A 29 -1.11 2.71 -2.31
CA ALA A 29 -2.47 2.97 -2.79
C ALA A 29 -2.48 3.94 -3.96
N THR A 30 -1.58 4.93 -3.96
CA THR A 30 -1.44 5.89 -5.06
C THR A 30 -1.04 5.16 -6.35
N HIS A 31 0.05 4.39 -6.33
CA HIS A 31 0.53 3.68 -7.52
C HIS A 31 -0.48 2.65 -8.03
N PHE A 32 -1.03 1.84 -7.12
CA PHE A 32 -2.03 0.84 -7.49
C PHE A 32 -3.30 1.50 -8.04
N GLY A 33 -3.81 2.53 -7.36
CA GLY A 33 -5.03 3.23 -7.76
C GLY A 33 -4.90 3.89 -9.12
N LEU A 34 -3.77 4.55 -9.39
CA LEU A 34 -3.47 5.14 -10.70
C LEU A 34 -3.44 4.06 -11.80
N SER A 35 -2.77 2.93 -11.57
CA SER A 35 -2.74 1.82 -12.53
C SER A 35 -4.13 1.21 -12.77
N ALA A 36 -4.87 0.92 -11.70
CA ALA A 36 -6.21 0.33 -11.76
C ALA A 36 -7.24 1.25 -12.43
N SER A 37 -7.06 2.58 -12.35
CA SER A 37 -7.97 3.56 -12.97
C SER A 37 -8.09 3.43 -14.49
N PHE A 38 -7.10 2.82 -15.15
CA PHE A 38 -7.16 2.53 -16.59
C PHE A 38 -8.14 1.41 -16.94
N PHE A 39 -8.57 0.62 -15.95
CA PHE A 39 -9.37 -0.59 -16.15
C PHE A 39 -10.73 -0.53 -15.46
N THR A 40 -10.87 0.22 -14.38
CA THR A 40 -12.07 0.22 -13.53
C THR A 40 -12.20 1.49 -12.71
N GLU A 41 -13.39 1.72 -12.15
CA GLU A 41 -13.59 2.72 -11.10
C GLU A 41 -12.88 2.30 -9.81
N VAL A 42 -12.12 3.22 -9.23
CA VAL A 42 -11.31 3.00 -8.03
C VAL A 42 -11.82 3.88 -6.89
N ASN A 43 -12.07 3.27 -5.73
CA ASN A 43 -12.21 3.96 -4.46
C ASN A 43 -10.91 3.81 -3.67
N ALA A 44 -10.24 4.93 -3.37
CA ALA A 44 -9.04 4.94 -2.55
C ALA A 44 -9.40 5.23 -1.09
N VAL A 45 -8.83 4.46 -0.19
CA VAL A 45 -8.98 4.57 1.27
C VAL A 45 -7.60 4.80 1.87
N GLY A 46 -7.47 5.82 2.72
CA GLY A 46 -6.19 6.15 3.32
C GLY A 46 -6.28 7.38 4.22
N VAL A 47 -5.13 7.92 4.58
CA VAL A 47 -5.02 9.16 5.35
C VAL A 47 -3.83 9.98 4.87
N VAL A 48 -3.96 11.29 4.87
CA VAL A 48 -2.89 12.25 4.57
C VAL A 48 -2.88 13.38 5.61
N GLY A 49 -1.75 14.06 5.72
CA GLY A 49 -1.61 15.25 6.56
C GLY A 49 -2.11 16.52 5.87
N GLY A 50 -2.11 17.63 6.59
CA GLY A 50 -2.41 18.96 6.03
C GLY A 50 -1.34 19.46 5.05
N ASP A 51 -0.22 18.75 4.93
CA ASP A 51 0.86 18.99 3.98
C ASP A 51 0.60 18.37 2.58
N PHE A 52 -0.53 17.68 2.39
CA PHE A 52 -0.97 17.14 1.10
C PHE A 52 -1.82 18.19 0.35
N THR A 53 -1.24 18.77 -0.70
CA THR A 53 -1.80 19.96 -1.35
C THR A 53 -2.64 19.62 -2.58
N ASP A 54 -3.27 20.63 -3.16
CA ASP A 54 -4.07 20.49 -4.38
C ASP A 54 -3.27 19.92 -5.57
N ALA A 55 -1.95 20.16 -5.60
CA ALA A 55 -1.07 19.64 -6.62
C ALA A 55 -1.01 18.10 -6.60
N GLU A 56 -0.98 17.48 -5.42
CA GLU A 56 -1.01 16.03 -5.29
C GLU A 56 -2.40 15.46 -5.59
N TRP A 57 -3.46 16.14 -5.15
CA TRP A 57 -4.84 15.75 -5.46
C TRP A 57 -5.12 15.71 -6.95
N GLU A 58 -4.45 16.54 -7.75
CA GLU A 58 -4.62 16.57 -9.20
C GLU A 58 -4.31 15.23 -9.87
N ALA A 59 -3.36 14.46 -9.34
CA ALA A 59 -3.07 13.11 -9.85
C ALA A 59 -4.29 12.19 -9.72
N PHE A 60 -4.99 12.23 -8.57
CA PHE A 60 -6.19 11.42 -8.34
C PHE A 60 -7.38 11.90 -9.17
N ARG A 61 -7.60 13.23 -9.24
CA ARG A 61 -8.69 13.82 -10.01
C ARG A 61 -8.59 13.54 -11.50
N ARG A 62 -7.39 13.68 -12.06
CA ARG A 62 -7.11 13.41 -13.48
C ARG A 62 -7.40 11.95 -13.87
N HIS A 63 -7.27 11.03 -12.92
CA HIS A 63 -7.55 9.61 -13.09
C HIS A 63 -8.93 9.18 -12.59
N HIS A 64 -9.80 10.14 -12.23
CA HIS A 64 -11.15 9.88 -11.74
C HIS A 64 -11.21 8.90 -10.55
N ILE A 65 -10.16 8.90 -9.71
CA ILE A 65 -10.12 8.08 -8.50
C ILE A 65 -11.03 8.74 -7.46
N ASN A 66 -11.94 7.96 -6.88
CA ASN A 66 -12.75 8.42 -5.76
C ASN A 66 -11.91 8.45 -4.48
N THR A 67 -11.70 9.64 -3.93
CA THR A 67 -10.89 9.88 -2.73
C THR A 67 -11.73 10.27 -1.51
N ALA A 68 -13.05 10.05 -1.53
CA ALA A 68 -13.95 10.41 -0.43
C ALA A 68 -13.59 9.72 0.90
N ASP A 69 -12.91 8.58 0.85
CA ASP A 69 -12.48 7.81 2.02
C ASP A 69 -10.97 8.00 2.33
N ILE A 70 -10.35 9.07 1.80
CA ILE A 70 -9.03 9.52 2.24
C ILE A 70 -9.23 10.62 3.29
N GLU A 71 -8.89 10.29 4.54
CA GLU A 71 -8.94 11.24 5.65
C GLU A 71 -7.83 12.30 5.54
N VAL A 72 -8.13 13.55 5.90
CA VAL A 72 -7.14 14.62 5.99
C VAL A 72 -7.03 15.04 7.45
N VAL A 73 -5.83 14.93 8.02
CA VAL A 73 -5.52 15.37 9.38
C VAL A 73 -4.82 16.74 9.29
N PRO A 74 -5.50 17.88 9.56
CA PRO A 74 -4.98 19.21 9.25
C PRO A 74 -3.63 19.53 9.91
N ASP A 75 -3.45 19.12 11.18
CA ASP A 75 -2.23 19.34 11.95
C ASP A 75 -1.21 18.19 11.82
N GLY A 76 -1.53 17.17 11.01
CA GLY A 76 -0.71 15.99 10.78
C GLY A 76 0.21 16.14 9.57
N LYS A 77 1.22 15.27 9.50
CA LYS A 77 2.08 15.10 8.31
C LYS A 77 1.70 13.84 7.56
N THR A 78 1.78 13.87 6.24
CA THR A 78 1.57 12.70 5.38
C THR A 78 2.67 11.66 5.63
N PHE A 79 2.36 10.38 5.43
CA PHE A 79 3.38 9.32 5.47
C PHE A 79 4.58 9.67 4.60
N PHE A 80 5.77 9.43 5.11
CA PHE A 80 7.00 9.70 4.37
C PHE A 80 7.92 8.48 4.35
N TRP A 81 8.46 8.16 3.18
CA TRP A 81 9.47 7.13 3.01
C TRP A 81 10.66 7.64 2.22
N SER A 82 11.86 7.24 2.61
CA SER A 82 13.09 7.55 1.89
C SER A 82 13.76 6.25 1.44
N GLY A 83 13.99 6.16 0.13
CA GLY A 83 14.55 4.99 -0.53
C GLY A 83 15.78 5.32 -1.36
N ARG A 84 16.75 4.40 -1.37
CA ARG A 84 17.93 4.46 -2.23
C ARG A 84 18.04 3.19 -3.07
N TYR A 85 18.30 3.37 -4.35
CA TYR A 85 18.67 2.30 -5.28
C TYR A 85 20.17 2.34 -5.54
N ASP A 86 20.76 1.17 -5.76
CA ASP A 86 22.13 1.05 -6.26
C ASP A 86 22.11 0.79 -7.80
N TYR A 87 23.26 0.44 -8.39
CA TYR A 87 23.40 0.31 -9.85
C TYR A 87 22.60 -0.85 -10.48
N ASP A 88 22.15 -1.82 -9.68
CA ASP A 88 21.23 -2.86 -10.13
C ASP A 88 19.84 -2.31 -10.44
N MET A 89 19.50 -1.13 -9.91
CA MET A 89 18.23 -0.42 -10.10
C MET A 89 16.99 -1.31 -9.80
N ASN A 90 17.15 -2.25 -8.88
CA ASN A 90 16.10 -3.19 -8.50
C ASN A 90 15.90 -3.18 -6.98
N THR A 91 16.97 -3.39 -6.22
CA THR A 91 16.90 -3.44 -4.76
C THR A 91 16.72 -2.04 -4.17
N ALA A 92 15.62 -1.85 -3.44
CA ALA A 92 15.37 -0.61 -2.70
C ALA A 92 15.88 -0.72 -1.27
N HIS A 93 16.79 0.17 -0.87
CA HIS A 93 17.22 0.33 0.50
C HIS A 93 16.37 1.38 1.19
N THR A 94 15.62 0.98 2.22
CA THR A 94 14.89 1.94 3.07
C THR A 94 15.88 2.69 3.95
N LEU A 95 15.90 4.01 3.84
CA LEU A 95 16.73 4.91 4.63
C LEU A 95 15.96 5.52 5.80
N ASP A 96 14.69 5.84 5.59
CA ASP A 96 13.80 6.42 6.60
C ASP A 96 12.34 6.03 6.33
N THR A 97 11.58 5.84 7.39
CA THR A 97 10.14 5.56 7.33
C THR A 97 9.47 6.32 8.47
N GLN A 98 8.61 7.27 8.13
CA GLN A 98 7.84 8.06 9.09
C GLN A 98 6.36 7.76 8.88
N LEU A 99 5.77 7.01 9.81
CA LEU A 99 4.35 6.63 9.75
C LEU A 99 3.44 7.87 9.77
N ASN A 100 3.80 8.88 10.58
CA ASN A 100 3.06 10.12 10.74
C ASN A 100 1.56 9.86 10.96
N VAL A 101 0.66 10.46 10.18
CA VAL A 101 -0.80 10.27 10.31
C VAL A 101 -1.25 8.81 10.24
N PHE A 102 -0.47 7.90 9.65
CA PHE A 102 -0.79 6.48 9.64
C PHE A 102 -0.64 5.80 11.00
N GLU A 103 0.14 6.36 11.93
CA GLU A 103 0.38 5.75 13.24
C GLU A 103 -0.92 5.57 14.05
N THR A 104 -1.85 6.52 13.90
CA THR A 104 -3.15 6.52 14.59
C THR A 104 -4.32 6.32 13.63
N PHE A 105 -4.06 5.89 12.40
CA PHE A 105 -5.10 5.75 11.38
C PHE A 105 -5.96 4.51 11.63
N ASP A 106 -7.27 4.73 11.67
CA ASP A 106 -8.30 3.70 11.78
C ASP A 106 -9.28 3.84 10.60
N PRO A 107 -9.14 3.03 9.53
CA PRO A 107 -9.87 3.23 8.29
C PRO A 107 -11.38 3.07 8.45
N LYS A 108 -12.12 4.12 8.10
CA LYS A 108 -13.60 4.12 8.08
C LYS A 108 -14.12 4.14 6.66
N LEU A 109 -14.44 2.95 6.14
CA LEU A 109 -14.90 2.83 4.76
C LEU A 109 -16.37 3.26 4.61
N SER A 110 -16.66 4.07 3.59
CA SER A 110 -18.02 4.36 3.16
C SER A 110 -18.73 3.12 2.60
N ASP A 111 -20.06 3.17 2.51
CA ASP A 111 -20.86 2.09 1.90
C ASP A 111 -20.45 1.83 0.45
N ARG A 112 -20.02 2.88 -0.26
CA ARG A 112 -19.50 2.77 -1.63
C ARG A 112 -18.23 1.91 -1.69
N SER A 113 -17.29 2.14 -0.78
CA SER A 113 -16.04 1.37 -0.72
C SER A 113 -16.25 -0.05 -0.22
N LYS A 114 -17.11 -0.24 0.80
CA LYS A 114 -17.51 -1.57 1.29
C LYS A 114 -18.23 -2.41 0.24
N GLY A 115 -19.00 -1.76 -0.65
CA GLY A 115 -19.76 -2.41 -1.71
C GLY A 115 -18.93 -2.91 -2.90
N ALA A 116 -17.64 -2.54 -2.98
CA ALA A 116 -16.77 -2.97 -4.08
C ALA A 116 -16.61 -4.50 -4.11
N LYS A 117 -16.53 -5.06 -5.32
CA LYS A 117 -16.39 -6.52 -5.51
C LYS A 117 -14.94 -6.98 -5.58
N LEU A 118 -14.03 -6.04 -5.80
CA LEU A 118 -12.59 -6.26 -5.75
C LEU A 118 -12.01 -5.39 -4.64
N LEU A 119 -11.15 -6.00 -3.82
CA LEU A 119 -10.44 -5.31 -2.75
C LEU A 119 -8.94 -5.53 -2.93
N PHE A 120 -8.18 -4.44 -2.91
CA PHE A 120 -6.73 -4.50 -2.87
C PHE A 120 -6.22 -3.91 -1.56
N LEU A 121 -5.56 -4.76 -0.76
CA LEU A 121 -4.89 -4.38 0.47
C LEU A 121 -3.45 -4.04 0.12
N ALA A 122 -3.22 -2.82 -0.36
CA ALA A 122 -1.89 -2.35 -0.70
C ALA A 122 -1.03 -2.15 0.56
N ASN A 123 0.28 -2.06 0.37
CA ASN A 123 1.28 -2.13 1.41
C ASN A 123 1.14 -1.02 2.47
N ILE A 124 0.78 -1.44 3.69
CA ILE A 124 0.70 -0.70 4.97
C ILE A 124 0.74 -1.71 6.14
N LEU A 125 0.52 -1.24 7.37
CA LEU A 125 0.46 -2.08 8.57
C LEU A 125 -0.48 -3.30 8.35
N PRO A 126 -0.01 -4.54 8.58
CA PRO A 126 -0.79 -5.75 8.31
C PRO A 126 -2.12 -5.81 9.07
N MET A 127 -2.13 -5.36 10.33
CA MET A 127 -3.36 -5.34 11.14
C MET A 127 -4.43 -4.41 10.56
N LEU A 128 -4.01 -3.31 9.93
CA LEU A 128 -4.91 -2.38 9.26
C LEU A 128 -5.46 -3.01 7.97
N GLN A 129 -4.61 -3.67 7.16
CA GLN A 129 -5.04 -4.43 6.00
C GLN A 129 -6.12 -5.46 6.38
N LYS A 130 -5.88 -6.23 7.44
CA LYS A 130 -6.83 -7.20 7.98
C LYS A 130 -8.14 -6.56 8.45
N GLY A 131 -8.08 -5.44 9.18
CA GLY A 131 -9.27 -4.71 9.62
C GLY A 131 -10.14 -4.21 8.45
N VAL A 132 -9.52 -3.77 7.35
CA VAL A 132 -10.27 -3.39 6.14
C VAL A 132 -10.91 -4.60 5.45
N ARG A 133 -10.20 -5.73 5.39
CA ARG A 133 -10.77 -6.98 4.88
C ARG A 133 -12.03 -7.41 5.64
N GLU A 134 -12.04 -7.25 6.96
CA GLU A 134 -13.17 -7.56 7.84
C GLU A 134 -14.37 -6.62 7.60
N GLN A 135 -14.12 -5.36 7.26
CA GLN A 135 -15.16 -4.40 6.89
C GLN A 135 -15.81 -4.67 5.52
N CYS A 136 -15.17 -5.49 4.68
CA CYS A 136 -15.59 -5.79 3.30
C CYS A 136 -15.91 -7.30 3.11
N PRO A 137 -16.88 -7.88 3.84
CA PRO A 137 -17.18 -9.32 3.78
C PRO A 137 -17.66 -9.78 2.39
N ASP A 138 -18.27 -8.88 1.61
CA ASP A 138 -18.86 -9.17 0.30
C ASP A 138 -17.91 -8.99 -0.90
N ALA A 139 -16.63 -8.67 -0.64
CA ALA A 139 -15.60 -8.64 -1.67
C ALA A 139 -15.42 -10.06 -2.23
N ARG A 140 -15.47 -10.19 -3.56
CA ARG A 140 -15.41 -11.49 -4.25
C ARG A 140 -13.98 -11.96 -4.51
N PHE A 141 -13.05 -11.01 -4.56
CA PHE A 141 -11.64 -11.28 -4.71
C PHE A 141 -10.85 -10.21 -3.96
N VAL A 142 -9.98 -10.67 -3.09
CA VAL A 142 -9.11 -9.84 -2.26
C VAL A 142 -7.67 -10.20 -2.57
N ALA A 143 -6.92 -9.22 -3.05
CA ALA A 143 -5.48 -9.34 -3.19
C ALA A 143 -4.78 -8.41 -2.18
N MET A 144 -3.56 -8.78 -1.78
CA MET A 144 -2.70 -7.95 -0.94
C MET A 144 -1.28 -7.93 -1.47
N ASP A 145 -0.56 -6.87 -1.14
CA ASP A 145 0.91 -6.87 -1.13
C ASP A 145 1.42 -6.44 0.26
N THR A 146 2.73 -6.51 0.43
CA THR A 146 3.41 -6.10 1.67
C THR A 146 4.80 -5.57 1.31
N MET A 147 5.67 -5.39 2.30
CA MET A 147 7.07 -5.04 2.07
C MET A 147 7.99 -5.69 3.09
N ASN A 148 9.27 -5.73 2.76
CA ASN A 148 10.35 -6.19 3.63
C ASN A 148 10.30 -5.64 5.07
N PHE A 149 9.90 -4.38 5.25
CA PHE A 149 9.78 -3.75 6.57
C PHE A 149 8.75 -4.45 7.46
N TRP A 150 7.56 -4.78 6.94
CA TRP A 150 6.54 -5.51 7.70
C TRP A 150 6.88 -6.98 7.89
N ILE A 151 7.52 -7.61 6.90
CA ILE A 151 7.99 -9.00 7.04
C ILE A 151 9.05 -9.10 8.14
N SER A 152 9.96 -8.13 8.25
CA SER A 152 10.98 -8.11 9.31
C SER A 152 10.41 -7.76 10.69
N SER A 153 9.52 -6.78 10.76
CA SER A 153 9.04 -6.24 12.06
C SER A 153 7.81 -6.94 12.61
N MET A 154 6.97 -7.52 11.74
CA MET A 154 5.64 -8.03 12.07
C MET A 154 5.27 -9.29 11.26
N LYS A 155 6.24 -10.22 11.08
CA LYS A 155 6.08 -11.45 10.27
C LYS A 155 4.78 -12.21 10.57
N ASP A 156 4.47 -12.42 11.84
CA ASP A 156 3.27 -13.15 12.25
C ASP A 156 1.98 -12.42 11.83
N ALA A 157 1.94 -11.08 11.94
CA ALA A 157 0.78 -10.30 11.51
C ALA A 157 0.60 -10.31 9.99
N VAL A 158 1.70 -10.32 9.23
CA VAL A 158 1.66 -10.52 7.77
C VAL A 158 1.06 -11.89 7.45
N ILE A 159 1.54 -12.95 8.09
CA ILE A 159 1.03 -14.32 7.89
C ILE A 159 -0.46 -14.40 8.25
N GLU A 160 -0.89 -13.79 9.36
CA GLU A 160 -2.31 -13.75 9.76
C GLU A 160 -3.19 -12.97 8.77
N THR A 161 -2.62 -11.99 8.06
CA THR A 161 -3.33 -11.24 7.02
C THR A 161 -3.42 -12.03 5.73
N ILE A 162 -2.36 -12.78 5.36
CA ILE A 162 -2.35 -13.67 4.19
C ILE A 162 -3.48 -14.72 4.28
N LYS A 163 -3.78 -15.22 5.48
CA LYS A 163 -4.84 -16.23 5.69
C LYS A 163 -6.25 -15.77 5.32
N VAL A 164 -6.49 -14.47 5.18
CA VAL A 164 -7.83 -13.91 4.93
C VAL A 164 -7.99 -13.26 3.56
N VAL A 165 -7.03 -13.46 2.65
CA VAL A 165 -7.04 -12.96 1.27
C VAL A 165 -7.00 -14.11 0.25
N ASP A 166 -7.39 -13.81 -0.99
CA ASP A 166 -7.38 -14.79 -2.08
C ASP A 166 -6.04 -14.83 -2.83
N CYS A 167 -5.26 -13.74 -2.76
CA CYS A 167 -4.00 -13.61 -3.48
C CYS A 167 -3.02 -12.69 -2.72
N ILE A 168 -1.76 -13.12 -2.64
CA ILE A 168 -0.64 -12.26 -2.23
C ILE A 168 0.27 -12.00 -3.43
N ILE A 169 0.69 -10.75 -3.58
CA ILE A 169 1.63 -10.27 -4.59
C ILE A 169 2.86 -9.75 -3.87
N ILE A 170 3.98 -10.44 -4.03
CA ILE A 170 5.28 -10.06 -3.45
C ILE A 170 6.40 -10.36 -4.44
N ASN A 171 7.51 -9.65 -4.31
CA ASN A 171 8.70 -9.93 -5.12
C ASN A 171 9.47 -11.15 -4.59
N ASP A 172 10.50 -11.56 -5.33
CA ASP A 172 11.30 -12.74 -5.01
C ASP A 172 12.14 -12.56 -3.74
N ALA A 173 12.57 -11.34 -3.40
CA ALA A 173 13.28 -11.09 -2.15
C ALA A 173 12.34 -11.23 -0.93
N GLU A 174 11.14 -10.68 -1.01
CA GLU A 174 10.10 -10.78 0.02
C GLU A 174 9.63 -12.22 0.21
N ALA A 175 9.43 -12.97 -0.88
CA ALA A 175 9.07 -14.38 -0.79
C ALA A 175 10.13 -15.19 -0.02
N ARG A 176 11.42 -14.98 -0.33
CA ARG A 176 12.51 -15.63 0.40
C ARG A 176 12.58 -15.19 1.86
N GLN A 177 12.36 -13.91 2.14
CA GLN A 177 12.37 -13.36 3.50
C GLN A 177 11.20 -13.91 4.34
N LEU A 178 10.04 -14.08 3.73
CA LEU A 178 8.84 -14.59 4.40
C LEU A 178 8.99 -16.07 4.76
N THR A 179 9.65 -16.87 3.92
CA THR A 179 9.70 -18.33 4.09
C THR A 179 11.06 -18.88 4.51
N ASP A 180 12.10 -18.04 4.53
CA ASP A 180 13.50 -18.45 4.74
C ASP A 180 13.99 -19.50 3.72
N GLU A 181 13.35 -19.58 2.55
CA GLU A 181 13.66 -20.54 1.48
C GLU A 181 14.29 -19.83 0.28
N PRO A 182 15.50 -20.22 -0.17
CA PRO A 182 16.16 -19.54 -1.30
C PRO A 182 15.51 -19.86 -2.66
N SER A 183 14.86 -21.03 -2.76
CA SER A 183 14.17 -21.47 -3.97
C SER A 183 12.77 -20.88 -4.02
N ILE A 184 12.48 -20.11 -5.07
CA ILE A 184 11.16 -19.51 -5.27
C ILE A 184 10.05 -20.57 -5.38
N TYR A 185 10.35 -21.74 -5.94
CA TYR A 185 9.38 -22.85 -5.99
C TYR A 185 9.03 -23.39 -4.61
N LYS A 186 10.00 -23.43 -3.68
CA LYS A 186 9.75 -23.85 -2.30
C LYS A 186 9.06 -22.75 -1.50
N ALA A 187 9.50 -21.50 -1.66
CA ALA A 187 8.87 -20.34 -1.04
C ALA A 187 7.38 -20.24 -1.43
N ALA A 188 7.06 -20.35 -2.72
CA ALA A 188 5.68 -20.35 -3.19
C ALA A 188 4.84 -21.46 -2.54
N ARG A 189 5.38 -22.68 -2.46
CA ARG A 189 4.70 -23.81 -1.78
C ARG A 189 4.51 -23.64 -0.28
N ALA A 190 5.35 -22.85 0.38
CA ALA A 190 5.25 -22.59 1.82
C ALA A 190 4.25 -21.45 2.13
N ILE A 191 3.98 -20.57 1.17
CA ILE A 191 3.02 -19.46 1.29
C ILE A 191 1.59 -19.92 0.99
N MET A 192 1.43 -20.86 0.05
CA MET A 192 0.15 -21.49 -0.33
C MET A 192 -0.33 -22.51 0.71
#